data_AF-A0AA38F6S0-F1
#
_entry.id   AF-A0AA38F6S0-F1
#
_cell.length_a   1.000
_cell.length_b   1.000
_cell.length_c   1.000
_cell.angle_alpha   90.00
_cell.angle_beta   90.00
_cell.angle_gamma   90.00
#
_symmetry.space_group_name_H-M   'P 1'
#
loop_
_entity.id
_entity.type
_entity.pdbx_description
1 polymer ?
#
loop_
_entity_poly.entity_id
_entity_poly.type
_entity_poly.pdbx_seq_one_letter_code
_entity_poly.pdbx_strand_id
1 'polypeptide(L)'
;MGAEDSSSSDWNSFWSSKWDTYKSHWRERLEYLDKYKKIYARDKPLPKWSDADVEEFVQSDPVYGPQLQLTRQAAKISAAGSLIGAVSTAGVTLKYSKSGI
;
A
#
# COMPACT_ATOMS: atom_id res chain seq x y z
N MET A 1 4.58 15.86 -37.41
CA MET A 1 5.10 15.72 -36.03
C MET A 1 4.21 16.59 -35.15
N GLY A 2 3.41 16.03 -34.23
CA GLY A 2 2.47 16.82 -33.43
C GLY A 2 1.32 16.08 -32.73
N ALA A 3 1.15 14.77 -33.00
CA ALA A 3 0.11 13.96 -32.33
C ALA A 3 0.59 13.34 -31.00
N GLU A 4 1.90 13.11 -30.85
CA GLU A 4 2.47 12.41 -29.67
C GLU A 4 2.56 13.33 -28.44
N ASP A 5 2.80 14.63 -28.65
CA ASP A 5 2.90 15.61 -27.57
C ASP A 5 1.53 15.91 -26.94
N SER A 6 0.48 16.01 -27.76
CA SER A 6 -0.91 16.23 -27.29
C SER A 6 -1.41 15.05 -26.46
N SER A 7 -1.23 13.82 -26.94
CA SER A 7 -1.69 12.63 -26.22
C SER A 7 -0.99 12.47 -24.86
N SER A 8 0.30 12.77 -24.80
CA SER A 8 1.09 12.72 -23.56
C SER A 8 0.67 13.81 -22.58
N SER A 9 0.40 15.05 -23.05
CA SER A 9 -0.11 16.12 -22.20
C SER A 9 -1.51 15.86 -21.68
N ASP A 10 -2.39 15.28 -22.49
CA ASP A 10 -3.77 14.94 -22.12
C ASP A 10 -3.79 13.80 -21.09
N TRP A 11 -2.94 12.79 -21.27
CA TRP A 11 -2.77 11.69 -20.31
C TRP A 11 -2.23 12.16 -18.97
N ASN A 12 -1.23 13.05 -18.97
CA ASN A 12 -0.68 13.64 -17.75
C ASN A 12 -1.72 14.51 -17.02
N SER A 13 -2.49 15.32 -17.75
CA SER A 13 -3.56 16.15 -17.19
C SER A 13 -4.71 15.31 -16.62
N PHE A 14 -5.07 14.21 -17.29
CA PHE A 14 -6.06 13.27 -16.78
C PHE A 14 -5.56 12.60 -15.50
N TRP A 15 -4.32 12.10 -15.48
CA TRP A 15 -3.73 11.49 -14.28
C TRP A 15 -3.58 12.46 -13.13
N SER A 16 -3.15 13.71 -13.38
CA SER A 16 -3.06 14.72 -12.32
C SER A 16 -4.43 15.04 -11.73
N SER A 17 -5.45 15.25 -12.57
CA SER A 17 -6.83 15.49 -12.13
C SER A 17 -7.40 14.32 -11.31
N LYS A 18 -7.19 13.08 -11.77
CA LYS A 18 -7.62 11.88 -11.05
C LYS A 18 -6.85 11.71 -9.75
N TRP A 19 -5.56 12.05 -9.73
CA TRP A 19 -4.72 12.00 -8.53
C TRP A 19 -5.12 13.06 -7.50
N ASP A 20 -5.47 14.27 -7.93
CA ASP A 20 -5.95 15.33 -7.05
C ASP A 20 -7.31 14.99 -6.46
N THR A 21 -8.20 14.39 -7.26
CA THR A 21 -9.49 13.85 -6.78
C THR A 21 -9.30 12.71 -5.80
N TYR A 22 -8.34 11.81 -6.06
CA TYR A 22 -8.01 10.71 -5.15
C TYR A 22 -7.45 11.24 -3.83
N LYS A 23 -6.50 12.18 -3.89
CA LYS A 23 -5.93 12.83 -2.72
C LYS A 23 -6.99 13.53 -1.89
N SER A 24 -7.90 14.29 -2.50
CA SER A 24 -8.96 14.98 -1.76
C SER A 24 -9.89 13.99 -1.08
N HIS A 25 -10.29 12.94 -1.80
CA HIS A 25 -11.16 11.87 -1.28
C HIS A 25 -10.58 11.16 -0.05
N TRP A 26 -9.27 10.88 -0.06
CA TRP A 26 -8.59 10.26 1.07
C TRP A 26 -8.19 11.26 2.16
N ARG A 27 -7.85 12.51 1.82
CA ARG A 27 -7.57 13.57 2.80
C ARG A 27 -8.78 13.80 3.70
N GLU A 28 -9.98 13.93 3.14
CA GLU A 28 -11.22 14.10 3.91
C GLU A 28 -11.46 12.92 4.85
N ARG A 29 -11.26 11.68 4.37
CA ARG A 29 -11.46 10.46 5.19
C ARG A 29 -10.41 10.28 6.27
N LEU A 30 -9.18 10.71 6.00
CA LEU A 30 -8.05 10.56 6.91
C LEU A 30 -7.81 11.80 7.77
N GLU A 31 -8.59 12.87 7.63
CA GLU A 31 -8.47 14.09 8.44
C GLU A 31 -8.60 13.79 9.94
N TYR A 32 -9.39 12.79 10.33
CA TYR A 32 -9.47 12.34 11.71
C TYR A 32 -8.10 11.90 12.30
N LEU A 33 -7.19 11.38 11.46
CA LEU A 33 -5.84 11.02 11.89
C LEU A 33 -5.01 12.25 12.26
N ASP A 34 -5.32 13.47 11.82
CA ASP A 34 -4.56 14.64 12.26
C ASP A 34 -4.63 14.83 13.79
N LYS A 35 -5.71 14.38 14.44
CA LYS A 35 -5.82 14.34 15.91
C LYS A 35 -4.80 13.39 16.55
N TYR A 36 -4.44 12.32 15.85
CA TYR A 36 -3.48 11.30 16.28
C TYR A 36 -2.05 11.59 15.84
N LYS A 37 -1.81 12.72 15.16
CA LYS A 37 -0.49 13.10 14.65
C LYS A 37 0.58 13.14 15.73
N LYS A 38 0.21 13.52 16.96
CA LYS A 38 1.08 13.45 18.13
C LYS A 38 1.60 12.04 18.44
N ILE A 39 0.89 11.00 18.03
CA ILE A 39 1.23 9.59 18.28
C ILE A 39 2.08 9.02 17.14
N TYR A 40 1.66 9.17 15.88
CA TYR A 40 2.39 8.58 14.74
C TYR A 40 3.46 9.47 14.12
N ALA A 41 3.36 10.79 14.24
CA ALA A 41 4.31 11.76 13.68
C ALA A 41 5.09 12.46 14.81
N ARG A 42 5.65 11.67 15.74
CA ARG A 42 6.55 12.19 16.77
C ARG A 42 7.84 12.69 16.13
N ASP A 43 8.30 13.87 16.55
CA ASP A 43 9.60 14.44 16.13
C ASP A 43 10.77 13.48 16.46
N LYS A 44 10.62 12.71 17.53
CA LYS A 44 11.53 11.61 17.90
C LYS A 44 10.78 10.29 17.71
N PRO A 45 11.04 9.53 16.63
CA PRO A 45 10.40 8.25 16.41
C PRO A 45 10.80 7.28 17.54
N LEU A 46 9.86 6.41 17.91
CA LEU A 46 10.19 5.29 18.79
C LEU A 46 11.20 4.38 18.09
N PRO A 47 12.12 3.75 18.84
CA PRO A 47 13.02 2.76 18.25
C PRO A 47 12.18 1.69 17.57
N LYS A 48 12.58 1.33 16.34
CA LYS A 48 11.95 0.23 15.62
C LYS A 48 12.24 -1.05 16.40
N TRP A 49 11.23 -1.88 16.56
CA TRP A 49 11.43 -3.22 17.11
C TRP A 49 12.23 -4.04 16.11
N SER A 50 13.31 -4.65 16.59
CA SER A 50 14.06 -5.62 15.80
C SER A 50 13.30 -6.96 15.75
N ASP A 51 13.72 -7.84 14.84
CA ASP A 51 13.14 -9.18 14.80
C ASP A 51 13.46 -9.99 16.06
N ALA A 52 14.63 -9.76 16.67
CA ALA A 52 15.01 -10.38 17.93
C ALA A 52 14.11 -9.93 19.09
N ASP A 53 13.81 -8.63 19.20
CA ASP A 53 12.92 -8.10 20.25
C ASP A 53 11.51 -8.71 20.14
N VAL A 54 11.08 -8.99 18.93
CA VAL A 54 9.75 -9.56 18.68
C VAL A 54 9.74 -11.07 18.98
N GLU A 55 10.80 -11.79 18.66
CA GLU A 55 10.95 -13.19 19.06
C GLU A 55 11.01 -13.33 20.58
N GLU A 56 11.76 -12.46 21.27
CA GLU A 56 11.80 -12.39 22.72
C GLU A 56 10.40 -12.10 23.30
N PHE A 57 9.69 -11.11 22.75
CA PHE A 57 8.33 -10.78 23.19
C PHE A 57 7.40 -11.98 23.05
N VAL A 58 7.43 -12.69 21.91
CA VAL A 58 6.59 -13.86 21.70
C VAL A 58 6.91 -14.99 22.68
N GLN A 59 8.19 -15.21 22.97
CA GLN A 59 8.59 -16.21 23.95
C GLN A 59 8.14 -15.83 25.37
N SER A 60 8.15 -14.53 25.69
CA SER A 60 7.78 -14.02 27.01
C SER A 60 6.27 -13.94 27.25
N ASP A 61 5.47 -13.64 26.21
CA ASP A 61 4.03 -13.36 26.34
C ASP A 61 3.19 -14.52 25.74
N PRO A 62 2.58 -15.37 26.60
CA PRO A 62 1.76 -16.48 26.14
C PRO A 62 0.38 -16.06 25.62
N VAL A 63 -0.07 -14.83 25.91
CA VAL A 63 -1.41 -14.34 25.53
C VAL A 63 -1.37 -13.69 24.15
N TYR A 64 -0.44 -12.74 23.96
CA TYR A 64 -0.36 -11.95 22.73
C TYR A 64 0.73 -12.42 21.75
N GLY A 65 1.70 -13.22 22.20
CA GLY A 65 2.76 -13.79 21.36
C GLY A 65 2.24 -14.60 20.16
N PRO A 66 1.30 -15.54 20.35
CA PRO A 66 0.75 -16.32 19.23
C PRO A 66 0.06 -15.46 18.16
N GLN A 67 -0.66 -14.42 18.58
CA GLN A 67 -1.36 -13.51 17.67
C GLN A 67 -0.37 -12.69 16.83
N LEU A 68 0.73 -12.24 17.46
CA LEU A 68 1.78 -11.48 16.79
C LEU A 68 2.52 -12.34 15.75
N GLN A 69 2.81 -13.61 16.06
CA GLN A 69 3.40 -14.54 15.08
C GLN A 69 2.49 -14.78 13.88
N LEU A 70 1.20 -15.04 14.13
CA LEU A 70 0.22 -15.26 13.07
C LEU A 70 0.14 -14.04 12.14
N THR A 71 0.10 -12.84 12.71
CA THR A 71 0.05 -11.58 11.94
C THR A 71 1.27 -11.43 11.04
N ARG A 72 2.48 -11.76 11.52
CA ARG A 72 3.71 -11.74 10.70
C ARG A 72 3.68 -12.75 9.55
N GLN A 73 3.21 -13.97 9.81
CA GLN A 73 3.07 -14.99 8.78
C GLN A 73 2.04 -14.56 7.73
N ALA A 74 0.90 -14.03 8.17
CA ALA A 74 -0.15 -13.51 7.31
C ALA A 74 0.36 -12.36 6.42
N ALA A 75 1.17 -11.45 6.96
CA ALA A 75 1.78 -10.37 6.18
C ALA A 75 2.72 -10.88 5.07
N LYS A 76 3.52 -11.92 5.35
CA LYS A 76 4.39 -12.54 4.33
C LYS A 76 3.57 -13.22 3.23
N ILE A 77 2.53 -13.96 3.62
CA ILE A 77 1.64 -14.65 2.68
C ILE A 77 0.86 -13.65 1.83
N SER A 78 0.35 -12.57 2.44
CA SER A 78 -0.41 -11.55 1.71
C SER A 78 0.45 -10.77 0.73
N ALA A 79 1.70 -10.44 1.09
CA ALA A 79 2.64 -9.80 0.19
C ALA A 79 2.92 -10.67 -1.05
N ALA A 80 3.19 -11.96 -0.84
CA ALA A 80 3.41 -12.91 -1.93
C ALA A 80 2.15 -13.08 -2.79
N GLY A 81 0.98 -13.28 -2.16
CA GLY A 81 -0.30 -13.42 -2.85
C GLY A 81 -0.68 -12.19 -3.65
N SER A 82 -0.41 -10.98 -3.13
CA SER A 82 -0.66 -9.71 -3.82
C SER A 82 0.19 -9.57 -5.07
N LEU A 83 1.48 -9.89 -5.00
CA LEU A 83 2.38 -9.84 -6.17
C LEU A 83 1.90 -10.81 -7.26
N ILE A 84 1.57 -12.04 -6.89
CA ILE A 84 1.06 -13.05 -7.82
C ILE A 84 -0.26 -12.58 -8.45
N GLY A 85 -1.19 -12.07 -7.63
CA GLY A 85 -2.47 -11.55 -8.11
C GLY A 85 -2.29 -10.38 -9.07
N ALA A 86 -1.38 -9.45 -8.79
CA ALA A 86 -1.08 -8.31 -9.64
C ALA A 86 -0.52 -8.74 -11.00
N VAL A 87 0.47 -9.64 -11.01
CA VAL A 87 1.09 -10.14 -12.24
C VAL A 87 0.09 -10.96 -13.07
N SER A 88 -0.68 -11.83 -12.42
CA SER A 88 -1.73 -12.61 -13.08
C SER A 88 -2.79 -11.72 -13.73
N THR A 89 -3.27 -10.72 -12.98
CA THR A 89 -4.27 -9.76 -13.48
C THR A 89 -3.72 -8.96 -14.65
N ALA A 90 -2.48 -8.47 -14.58
CA ALA A 90 -1.84 -7.78 -15.69
C ALA A 90 -1.67 -8.68 -16.93
N GLY A 91 -1.35 -9.96 -16.73
CA GLY A 91 -1.25 -10.94 -17.82
C GLY A 91 -2.58 -11.17 -18.51
N VAL A 92 -3.67 -11.35 -17.75
CA VAL A 92 -5.03 -11.50 -18.28
C VAL A 92 -5.43 -10.23 -19.04
N THR A 93 -5.26 -9.05 -18.45
CA THR A 93 -5.64 -7.80 -19.13
C THR A 93 -4.87 -7.59 -20.43
N LEU A 94 -3.57 -7.87 -20.46
CA LEU A 94 -2.77 -7.78 -21.69
C LEU A 94 -3.19 -8.81 -22.75
N LYS A 95 -3.44 -10.07 -22.34
CA LYS A 95 -3.91 -11.13 -23.25
C LYS A 95 -5.22 -10.73 -23.94
N TYR A 96 -6.18 -10.22 -23.17
CA TYR A 96 -7.50 -9.85 -23.69
C TYR A 96 -7.55 -8.44 -24.31
N SER A 97 -6.59 -7.56 -24.03
CA SER A 97 -6.46 -6.26 -24.70
C SER A 97 -6.13 -6.39 -26.19
N LYS A 98 -5.51 -7.51 -26.60
CA LYS A 98 -5.14 -7.80 -27.99
C LYS A 98 -6.22 -8.59 -28.76
N SER A 99 -7.11 -9.28 -28.06
CA SER A 99 -8.22 -10.04 -28.66
C SER A 99 -9.50 -9.19 -28.69
N GLY A 100 -9.42 -8.02 -29.33
CA GLY A 100 -10.57 -7.16 -29.52
C GLY A 100 -11.77 -7.90 -30.11
N ILE A 101 -12.95 -7.41 -29.75
CA ILE A 101 -14.10 -7.38 -30.66
C ILE A 101 -13.64 -7.01 -32.07
#